data_AF-A0A9X2HUS2-F1
#
_entry.id   AF-A0A9X2HUS2-F1
#
_cell.length_a   1.000
_cell.length_b   1.000
_cell.length_c   1.000
_cell.angle_alpha   90.00
_cell.angle_beta   90.00
_cell.angle_gamma   90.00
#
_symmetry.space_group_name_H-M   'P 1'
#
loop_
_entity.id
_entity.type
_entity.pdbx_description
1 polymer ?
#
loop_
_entity_poly.entity_id
_entity_poly.type
_entity_poly.pdbx_seq_one_letter_code
_entity_poly.pdbx_strand_id
1 'polypeptide(L)'
;MLRFVLILVALVAFVVVAGTVAAIGAAAFGAVIGVRRLRQRFSAARFRRMRQAPAADPLDAAWASVAAEADWAASRIASVRTSCARLIAIADAEPLAADAVDWANVVRRRVPDLVAACMAECADATASERRSNLEDLVESLEKIGAEADRRRDRFRGNRVSAFTVQRAYVEQRTRPDPLS
;
A
#
# COMPACT_ATOMS: atom_id res chain seq x y z
N MET A 1 12.58 65.82 -21.09
CA MET A 1 11.61 64.95 -21.81
C MET A 1 12.16 63.58 -22.15
N LEU A 2 13.41 63.43 -22.62
CA LEU A 2 14.00 62.12 -22.97
C LEU A 2 14.00 61.07 -21.83
N ARG A 3 14.24 61.49 -20.58
CA ARG A 3 14.26 60.61 -19.40
C ARG A 3 12.87 60.05 -19.04
N PHE A 4 11.81 60.81 -19.28
CA PHE A 4 10.44 60.35 -19.03
C PHE A 4 10.00 59.30 -20.06
N VAL A 5 10.41 59.46 -21.32
CA VAL A 5 10.13 58.49 -22.38
C VAL A 5 10.85 57.16 -22.13
N LEU A 6 12.10 57.19 -21.66
CA LEU A 6 12.85 55.98 -21.31
C LEU A 6 12.23 55.18 -20.14
N ILE A 7 11.73 55.87 -19.11
CA ILE A 7 11.06 55.21 -17.98
C ILE A 7 9.76 54.55 -18.44
N LEU A 8 9.01 55.21 -19.34
CA LEU A 8 7.74 54.68 -19.84
C LEU A 8 7.95 53.45 -20.74
N VAL A 9 8.98 53.45 -21.58
CA VAL A 9 9.37 52.28 -22.40
C VAL A 9 9.84 51.12 -21.52
N ALA A 10 10.65 51.37 -20.50
CA ALA A 10 11.11 50.33 -19.58
C ALA A 10 9.95 49.67 -18.80
N LEU A 11 8.96 50.47 -18.40
CA LEU A 11 7.79 49.98 -17.67
C LEU A 11 6.87 49.14 -18.56
N VAL A 12 6.67 49.54 -19.82
CA VAL A 12 5.93 48.74 -20.81
C VAL A 12 6.65 47.42 -21.10
N ALA A 13 7.98 47.45 -21.28
CA ALA A 13 8.77 46.23 -21.48
C ALA A 13 8.69 45.28 -20.28
N PHE A 14 8.72 45.81 -19.06
CA PHE A 14 8.60 45.00 -17.84
C PHE A 14 7.22 44.32 -17.72
N VAL A 15 6.13 45.03 -18.05
CA VAL A 15 4.78 44.46 -18.03
C VAL A 15 4.62 43.35 -19.08
N VAL A 16 5.21 43.51 -20.27
CA VAL A 16 5.18 42.49 -21.33
C VAL A 16 5.99 41.24 -20.94
N VAL A 17 7.16 41.41 -20.33
CA VAL A 17 7.98 40.29 -19.84
C VAL A 17 7.32 39.58 -18.65
N ALA A 18 6.73 40.32 -17.70
CA ALA A 18 6.01 39.72 -16.58
C ALA A 18 4.76 38.93 -17.04
N GLY A 19 4.02 39.46 -18.02
CA GLY A 19 2.84 38.80 -18.58
C GLY A 19 3.17 37.50 -19.34
N THR A 20 4.28 37.46 -20.08
CA THR A 20 4.69 36.26 -20.84
C THR A 20 5.20 35.14 -19.94
N VAL A 21 5.93 35.46 -18.86
CA VAL A 21 6.39 34.46 -17.88
C VAL A 21 5.21 33.82 -17.12
N ALA A 22 4.20 34.62 -16.74
CA ALA A 22 3.00 34.11 -16.08
C ALA A 22 2.16 33.19 -16.97
N ALA A 23 2.03 33.51 -18.27
CA ALA A 23 1.28 32.71 -19.23
C ALA A 23 1.94 31.34 -19.50
N ILE A 24 3.27 31.30 -19.60
CA ILE A 24 4.03 30.06 -19.80
C ILE A 24 3.95 29.17 -18.54
N GLY A 25 4.02 29.75 -17.35
CA GLY A 25 3.85 29.03 -16.08
C GLY A 25 2.47 28.38 -15.93
N ALA A 26 1.40 29.11 -16.30
CA ALA A 26 0.02 28.59 -16.23
C ALA A 26 -0.24 27.45 -17.22
N ALA A 27 0.34 27.52 -18.43
CA ALA A 27 0.22 26.47 -19.44
C ALA A 27 0.95 25.18 -19.04
N ALA A 28 2.15 25.30 -18.46
CA ALA A 28 2.91 24.15 -17.95
C ALA A 28 2.20 23.47 -16.77
N PHE A 29 1.62 24.25 -15.85
CA PHE A 29 0.91 23.70 -14.69
C PHE A 29 -0.43 23.03 -15.09
N GLY A 30 -1.16 23.60 -16.05
CA GLY A 30 -2.39 23.02 -16.60
C GLY A 30 -2.16 21.68 -17.32
N ALA A 31 -1.05 21.56 -18.07
CA ALA A 31 -0.69 20.31 -18.72
C ALA A 31 -0.36 19.19 -17.72
N VAL A 32 0.36 19.50 -16.63
CA VAL A 32 0.71 18.53 -15.59
C VAL A 32 -0.54 18.01 -14.85
N ILE A 33 -1.50 18.89 -14.54
CA ILE A 33 -2.76 18.50 -13.89
C ILE A 33 -3.67 17.71 -14.84
N GLY A 34 -3.73 18.10 -16.12
CA GLY A 34 -4.49 17.40 -17.15
C GLY A 34 -4.02 15.96 -17.37
N VAL A 35 -2.70 15.76 -17.44
CA VAL A 35 -2.08 14.42 -17.61
C VAL A 35 -2.35 13.52 -16.39
N ARG A 36 -2.30 14.07 -15.16
CA ARG A 36 -2.62 13.30 -13.94
C ARG A 36 -4.07 12.81 -13.92
N ARG A 37 -5.04 13.65 -14.31
CA ARG A 37 -6.47 13.26 -14.36
C ARG A 37 -6.78 12.28 -15.48
N LEU A 38 -6.11 12.41 -16.63
CA LEU A 38 -6.26 11.46 -17.74
C LEU A 38 -5.68 10.08 -17.36
N ARG A 39 -4.54 10.04 -16.67
CA ARG A 39 -3.93 8.80 -16.14
C ARG A 39 -4.85 8.05 -15.19
N GLN A 40 -5.57 8.75 -14.30
CA GLN A 40 -6.53 8.12 -13.38
C GLN A 40 -7.71 7.43 -14.10
N ARG A 41 -8.15 7.97 -15.25
CA ARG A 41 -9.22 7.34 -16.05
C ARG A 41 -8.70 6.14 -16.85
N PHE A 42 -7.48 6.22 -17.36
CA PHE A 42 -6.87 5.10 -18.08
C PHE A 42 -6.46 3.94 -17.16
N SER A 43 -6.05 4.20 -15.92
CA SER A 43 -5.78 3.14 -14.94
C SER A 43 -7.06 2.38 -14.58
N ALA A 44 -8.17 3.09 -14.31
CA ALA A 44 -9.47 2.47 -14.04
C ALA A 44 -9.96 1.58 -15.20
N ALA A 45 -9.73 1.99 -16.44
CA ALA A 45 -10.05 1.20 -17.63
C ALA A 45 -9.12 -0.03 -17.80
N ARG A 46 -7.83 0.11 -17.47
CA ARG A 46 -6.85 -0.99 -17.51
C ARG A 46 -7.13 -2.05 -16.45
N PHE A 47 -7.50 -1.66 -15.24
CA PHE A 47 -7.94 -2.58 -14.18
C PHE A 47 -9.19 -3.38 -14.56
N ARG A 48 -10.12 -2.80 -15.34
CA ARG A 48 -11.25 -3.55 -15.90
C ARG A 48 -10.83 -4.61 -16.93
N ARG A 49 -9.84 -4.32 -17.78
CA ARG A 49 -9.33 -5.27 -18.79
C ARG A 49 -8.52 -6.42 -18.18
N MET A 50 -7.77 -6.17 -17.12
CA MET A 50 -6.99 -7.23 -16.43
C MET A 50 -7.87 -8.30 -15.76
N ARG A 51 -9.14 -8.00 -15.50
CA ARG A 51 -10.12 -8.92 -14.92
C ARG A 51 -10.56 -10.06 -15.87
N GLN A 52 -10.07 -10.09 -17.11
CA GLN A 52 -10.55 -10.98 -18.18
C GLN A 52 -9.54 -12.03 -18.70
N ALA A 53 -8.31 -12.09 -18.19
CA ALA A 53 -7.38 -13.19 -18.49
C ALA A 53 -7.48 -14.29 -17.42
N PRO A 54 -7.22 -15.58 -17.73
CA PRO A 54 -7.06 -16.61 -16.71
C PRO A 54 -5.72 -16.34 -16.02
N ALA A 55 -5.76 -15.40 -15.07
CA ALA A 55 -4.59 -14.77 -14.49
C ALA A 55 -4.01 -15.67 -13.41
N ALA A 56 -2.67 -15.77 -13.37
CA ALA A 56 -1.98 -16.09 -12.13
C ALA A 56 -2.59 -15.28 -10.99
N ASP A 57 -2.74 -15.87 -9.80
CA ASP A 57 -3.33 -15.19 -8.64
C ASP A 57 -2.71 -13.78 -8.52
N PRO A 58 -3.50 -12.71 -8.63
CA PRO A 58 -3.00 -11.33 -8.58
C PRO A 58 -2.14 -11.07 -7.34
N LEU A 59 -2.40 -11.78 -6.24
CA LEU A 59 -1.60 -11.69 -5.03
C LEU A 59 -0.20 -12.29 -5.22
N ASP A 60 -0.09 -13.47 -5.82
CA ASP A 60 1.21 -14.10 -6.08
C ASP A 60 2.03 -13.32 -7.10
N ALA A 61 1.38 -12.78 -8.13
CA ALA A 61 2.04 -11.91 -9.10
C ALA A 61 2.58 -10.63 -8.45
N ALA A 62 1.83 -10.03 -7.52
CA ALA A 62 2.26 -8.86 -6.77
C ALA A 62 3.48 -9.16 -5.90
N TRP A 63 3.49 -10.30 -5.19
CA TRP A 63 4.64 -10.72 -4.39
C TRP A 63 5.90 -10.97 -5.24
N ALA A 64 5.74 -11.62 -6.39
CA ALA A 64 6.86 -11.84 -7.31
C ALA A 64 7.40 -10.51 -7.86
N SER A 65 6.52 -9.58 -8.23
CA SER A 65 6.91 -8.27 -8.76
C SER A 65 7.69 -7.44 -7.75
N VAL A 66 7.21 -7.34 -6.50
CA VAL A 66 7.92 -6.54 -5.48
C VAL A 66 9.23 -7.20 -5.06
N ALA A 67 9.31 -8.53 -5.01
CA ALA A 67 10.56 -9.23 -4.69
C ALA A 67 11.62 -9.07 -5.79
N ALA A 68 11.20 -8.96 -7.06
CA ALA A 68 12.11 -8.73 -8.17
C ALA A 68 12.65 -7.29 -8.20
N GLU A 69 11.80 -6.31 -7.92
CA GLU A 69 12.17 -4.88 -7.96
C GLU A 69 12.89 -4.41 -6.69
N ALA A 70 12.63 -5.04 -5.54
CA ALA A 70 13.25 -4.75 -4.25
C ALA A 70 14.05 -5.96 -3.73
N ASP A 71 15.00 -6.44 -4.53
CA ASP A 71 15.83 -7.62 -4.24
C ASP A 71 16.60 -7.51 -2.91
N TRP A 72 17.08 -6.31 -2.57
CA TRP A 72 17.72 -5.99 -1.29
C TRP A 72 16.82 -6.23 -0.06
N ALA A 73 15.49 -6.26 -0.25
CA ALA A 73 14.50 -6.46 0.79
C ALA A 73 13.79 -7.83 0.68
N ALA A 74 14.31 -8.75 -0.15
CA ALA A 74 13.65 -10.03 -0.43
C ALA A 74 13.31 -10.83 0.84
N SER A 75 14.19 -10.84 1.85
CA SER A 75 13.94 -11.54 3.13
C SER A 75 12.79 -10.92 3.92
N ARG A 76 12.70 -9.58 3.96
CA ARG A 76 11.61 -8.83 4.60
C ARG A 76 10.29 -9.11 3.90
N ILE A 77 10.28 -9.04 2.56
CA ILE A 77 9.11 -9.34 1.72
C ILE A 77 8.64 -10.80 1.93
N ALA A 78 9.56 -11.76 1.96
CA ALA A 78 9.23 -13.17 2.20
C ALA A 78 8.61 -13.40 3.59
N SER A 79 9.12 -12.70 4.61
CA SER A 79 8.54 -12.73 5.97
C SER A 79 7.11 -12.21 5.96
N VAL A 80 6.86 -11.04 5.37
CA VAL A 80 5.52 -10.45 5.23
C VAL A 80 4.58 -11.38 4.47
N ARG A 81 5.01 -11.91 3.33
CA ARG A 81 4.23 -12.88 2.53
C ARG A 81 3.83 -14.07 3.38
N THR A 82 4.75 -14.59 4.19
CA THR A 82 4.50 -15.74 5.06
C THR A 82 3.46 -15.41 6.14
N SER A 83 3.55 -14.25 6.80
CA SER A 83 2.56 -13.82 7.80
C SER A 83 1.16 -13.68 7.19
N CYS A 84 1.07 -13.04 6.01
CA CYS A 84 -0.18 -12.91 5.25
C CYS A 84 -0.75 -14.28 4.84
N ALA A 85 0.10 -15.18 4.31
CA ALA A 85 -0.32 -16.51 3.88
C ALA A 85 -0.87 -17.36 5.03
N ARG A 86 -0.26 -17.26 6.22
CA ARG A 86 -0.77 -17.97 7.42
C ARG A 86 -2.15 -17.51 7.84
N LEU A 87 -2.43 -16.21 7.76
CA LEU A 87 -3.76 -15.68 8.05
C LEU A 87 -4.78 -16.12 6.99
N ILE A 88 -4.40 -16.03 5.71
CA ILE A 88 -5.22 -16.49 4.59
C ILE A 88 -5.59 -17.97 4.77
N ALA A 89 -4.63 -18.82 5.13
CA ALA A 89 -4.88 -20.23 5.39
C ALA A 89 -5.90 -20.46 6.53
N ILE A 90 -5.91 -19.62 7.55
CA ILE A 90 -6.93 -19.67 8.63
C ILE A 90 -8.30 -19.29 8.09
N ALA A 91 -8.38 -18.19 7.32
CA ALA A 91 -9.64 -17.77 6.70
C ALA A 91 -10.23 -18.84 5.78
N ASP A 92 -9.36 -19.54 5.04
CA ASP A 92 -9.76 -20.59 4.10
C ASP A 92 -10.18 -21.88 4.82
N ALA A 93 -9.52 -22.22 5.92
CA ALA A 93 -9.86 -23.38 6.73
C ALA A 93 -11.11 -23.17 7.61
N GLU A 94 -11.34 -21.94 8.07
CA GLU A 94 -12.42 -21.60 9.01
C GLU A 94 -13.23 -20.40 8.51
N PRO A 95 -14.20 -20.60 7.59
CA PRO A 95 -14.98 -19.51 7.01
C PRO A 95 -15.83 -18.70 8.00
N LEU A 96 -16.06 -19.23 9.21
CA LEU A 96 -16.79 -18.54 10.28
C LEU A 96 -15.89 -17.62 11.12
N ALA A 97 -14.57 -17.64 10.92
CA ALA A 97 -13.64 -16.75 11.57
C ALA A 97 -13.69 -15.35 10.92
N ALA A 98 -14.78 -14.61 11.14
CA ALA A 98 -15.09 -13.35 10.46
C ALA A 98 -13.91 -12.37 10.40
N ASP A 99 -13.23 -12.12 11.53
CA ASP A 99 -12.07 -11.20 11.58
C ASP A 99 -10.90 -11.66 10.69
N ALA A 100 -10.67 -12.97 10.59
CA ALA A 100 -9.62 -13.54 9.73
C ALA A 100 -10.03 -13.49 8.25
N VAL A 101 -11.28 -13.80 7.94
CA VAL A 101 -11.83 -13.75 6.57
C VAL A 101 -11.83 -12.34 6.01
N ASP A 102 -12.32 -11.36 6.78
CA ASP A 102 -12.36 -9.96 6.38
C ASP A 102 -10.95 -9.45 6.09
N TRP A 103 -9.99 -9.76 6.96
CA TRP A 103 -8.62 -9.30 6.78
C TRP A 103 -7.88 -10.04 5.67
N ALA A 104 -8.14 -11.33 5.47
CA ALA A 104 -7.62 -12.07 4.31
C ALA A 104 -8.10 -11.46 2.99
N ASN A 105 -9.38 -11.04 2.92
CA ASN A 105 -9.93 -10.34 1.76
C ASN A 105 -9.28 -8.95 1.56
N VAL A 106 -8.99 -8.23 2.64
CA VAL A 106 -8.21 -6.99 2.57
C VAL A 106 -6.82 -7.26 2.00
N VAL A 107 -6.10 -8.28 2.47
CA VAL A 107 -4.77 -8.62 1.96
C VAL A 107 -4.81 -8.95 0.46
N ARG A 108 -5.73 -9.84 0.05
CA ARG A 108 -5.90 -10.26 -1.35
C ARG A 108 -6.19 -9.11 -2.31
N ARG A 109 -6.81 -8.03 -1.82
CA ARG A 109 -7.09 -6.84 -2.64
C ARG A 109 -6.00 -5.78 -2.52
N ARG A 110 -5.62 -5.42 -1.30
CA ARG A 110 -4.80 -4.24 -1.01
C ARG A 110 -3.35 -4.44 -1.40
N VAL A 111 -2.79 -5.64 -1.22
CA VAL A 111 -1.38 -5.89 -1.59
C VAL A 111 -1.18 -5.73 -3.10
N PRO A 112 -1.98 -6.38 -3.98
CA PRO A 112 -1.88 -6.15 -5.42
C PRO A 112 -2.06 -4.68 -5.81
N ASP A 113 -3.04 -3.98 -5.22
CA ASP A 113 -3.31 -2.58 -5.52
C ASP A 113 -2.10 -1.68 -5.17
N LEU A 114 -1.48 -1.89 -4.00
CA LEU A 114 -0.32 -1.11 -3.55
C LEU A 114 0.90 -1.37 -4.43
N VAL A 115 1.20 -2.64 -4.73
CA VAL A 115 2.32 -3.00 -5.60
C VAL A 115 2.10 -2.43 -7.00
N ALA A 116 0.91 -2.59 -7.59
CA ALA A 116 0.61 -2.07 -8.91
C ALA A 116 0.72 -0.53 -8.98
N ALA A 117 0.27 0.19 -7.94
CA ALA A 117 0.41 1.64 -7.86
C ALA A 117 1.89 2.07 -7.79
N CYS A 118 2.68 1.43 -6.92
CA CYS A 118 4.10 1.71 -6.79
C CYS A 118 4.86 1.44 -8.11
N MET A 119 4.62 0.29 -8.76
CA MET A 119 5.27 -0.03 -10.04
C MET A 119 4.91 0.96 -11.14
N ALA A 120 3.67 1.46 -11.17
CA ALA A 120 3.25 2.48 -12.12
C ALA A 120 3.97 3.82 -11.90
N GLU A 121 4.25 4.18 -10.65
CA GLU A 121 5.03 5.38 -10.31
C GLU A 121 6.52 5.21 -10.61
N CYS A 122 7.07 4.01 -10.38
CA CYS A 122 8.47 3.69 -10.65
C CYS A 122 8.84 3.70 -12.14
N ALA A 123 7.86 3.57 -13.04
CA ALA A 123 8.08 3.48 -14.49
C ALA A 123 8.77 4.72 -15.08
N ASP A 124 8.41 5.92 -14.58
CA ASP A 124 8.98 7.20 -15.05
C ASP A 124 9.96 7.82 -14.03
N ALA A 125 10.22 7.13 -12.91
CA ALA A 125 11.03 7.64 -11.82
C ALA A 125 12.53 7.47 -12.06
N THR A 126 13.33 8.40 -11.53
CA THR A 126 14.79 8.21 -11.45
C THR A 126 15.14 7.03 -10.54
N ALA A 127 16.37 6.53 -10.62
CA ALA A 127 16.81 5.41 -9.78
C ALA A 127 16.70 5.70 -8.28
N SER A 128 17.00 6.94 -7.86
CA SER A 128 16.91 7.37 -6.46
C SER A 128 15.46 7.43 -5.97
N GLU A 129 14.55 8.03 -6.77
CA GLU A 129 13.12 8.09 -6.44
C GLU A 129 12.49 6.70 -6.41
N ARG A 130 12.85 5.83 -7.36
CA ARG A 130 12.41 4.44 -7.40
C ARG A 130 12.83 3.70 -6.13
N ARG A 131 14.08 3.88 -5.70
CA ARG A 131 14.60 3.27 -4.49
C ARG A 131 13.82 3.71 -3.25
N SER A 132 13.58 5.02 -3.11
CA SER A 132 12.78 5.58 -2.02
C SER A 132 11.35 5.04 -2.03
N ASN A 133 10.69 5.03 -3.20
CA ASN A 133 9.31 4.54 -3.31
C ASN A 133 9.18 3.05 -2.96
N LEU A 134 10.16 2.24 -3.37
CA LEU A 134 10.19 0.81 -3.03
C LEU A 134 10.46 0.59 -1.53
N GLU A 135 11.24 1.44 -0.86
CA GLU A 135 11.40 1.39 0.59
C GLU A 135 10.09 1.70 1.32
N ASP A 136 9.37 2.74 0.90
CA ASP A 136 8.06 3.10 1.46
C ASP A 136 7.01 2.00 1.24
N LEU A 137 7.04 1.35 0.06
CA LEU A 137 6.20 0.19 -0.23
C LEU A 137 6.53 -0.97 0.71
N VAL A 138 7.81 -1.31 0.89
CA VAL A 138 8.23 -2.39 1.79
C VAL A 138 7.78 -2.12 3.23
N GLU A 139 7.96 -0.89 3.74
CA GLU A 139 7.47 -0.51 5.07
C GLU A 139 5.95 -0.65 5.20
N SER A 140 5.21 -0.25 4.16
CA SER A 140 3.76 -0.40 4.11
C SER A 140 3.33 -1.87 4.12
N LEU A 141 4.03 -2.73 3.38
CA LEU A 141 3.79 -4.18 3.36
C LEU A 141 4.10 -4.81 4.73
N GLU A 142 5.16 -4.38 5.41
CA GLU A 142 5.47 -4.82 6.78
C GLU A 142 4.39 -4.48 7.78
N LYS A 143 3.79 -3.28 7.69
CA LYS A 143 2.63 -2.90 8.51
C LYS A 143 1.44 -3.84 8.27
N ILE A 144 1.21 -4.25 7.03
CA ILE A 144 0.16 -5.22 6.67
C ILE A 144 0.49 -6.60 7.27
N GLY A 145 1.73 -7.07 7.13
CA GLY A 145 2.19 -8.34 7.69
C GLY A 145 2.06 -8.39 9.21
N ALA A 146 2.47 -7.31 9.90
CA ALA A 146 2.33 -7.18 11.34
C ALA A 146 0.86 -7.20 11.79
N GLU A 147 -0.04 -6.51 11.07
CA GLU A 147 -1.46 -6.60 11.38
C GLU A 147 -2.01 -8.01 11.13
N ALA A 148 -1.57 -8.70 10.07
CA ALA A 148 -1.97 -10.07 9.82
C ALA A 148 -1.55 -11.02 10.96
N ASP A 149 -0.35 -10.85 11.51
CA ASP A 149 0.10 -11.58 12.69
C ASP A 149 -0.74 -11.25 13.94
N ARG A 150 -1.03 -9.96 14.19
CA ARG A 150 -1.91 -9.55 15.31
C ARG A 150 -3.30 -10.19 15.22
N ARG A 151 -3.87 -10.26 14.01
CA ARG A 151 -5.19 -10.88 13.75
C ARG A 151 -5.15 -12.38 14.00
N ARG A 152 -4.10 -13.04 13.52
CA ARG A 152 -3.87 -14.47 13.77
C ARG A 152 -3.77 -14.75 15.27
N ASP A 153 -3.03 -13.93 16.00
CA ASP A 153 -2.82 -14.13 17.43
C ASP A 153 -4.10 -13.85 18.22
N ARG A 154 -4.93 -12.87 17.81
CA ARG A 154 -6.29 -12.70 18.34
C ARG A 154 -7.17 -13.92 18.08
N PHE A 155 -7.16 -14.43 16.85
CA PHE A 155 -7.92 -15.63 16.49
C PHE A 155 -7.51 -16.83 17.36
N ARG A 156 -6.22 -17.01 17.62
CA ARG A 156 -5.71 -18.05 18.53
C ARG A 156 -6.12 -17.80 19.99
N GLY A 157 -6.03 -16.56 20.45
CA GLY A 157 -6.39 -16.18 21.82
C GLY A 157 -7.88 -16.36 22.14
N ASN A 158 -8.76 -16.21 21.15
CA ASN A 158 -10.20 -16.41 21.28
C ASN A 158 -10.60 -17.90 21.32
N ARG A 159 -9.69 -18.83 21.05
CA ARG A 159 -9.94 -20.26 21.20
C ARG A 159 -9.62 -20.70 22.62
N VAL A 160 -10.53 -21.44 23.23
CA VAL A 160 -10.26 -22.12 24.50
C VAL A 160 -9.14 -23.12 24.26
N SER A 161 -7.93 -22.78 24.69
CA SER A 161 -6.78 -23.66 24.52
C SER A 161 -6.93 -24.89 25.42
N ALA A 162 -6.45 -26.04 24.96
CA ALA A 162 -6.39 -27.25 25.80
C ALA A 162 -5.63 -27.00 27.12
N PHE A 163 -4.62 -26.12 27.09
CA PHE A 163 -3.90 -25.66 28.28
C PHE A 163 -4.76 -24.82 29.22
N THR A 164 -5.69 -24.01 28.70
CA THR A 164 -6.65 -23.26 29.52
C THR A 164 -7.59 -24.21 30.24
N VAL A 165 -8.08 -25.25 29.55
CA VAL A 165 -8.92 -26.30 30.14
C VAL A 165 -8.15 -27.07 31.22
N GLN A 166 -6.91 -27.48 30.93
CA GLN A 166 -6.07 -28.21 31.88
C GLN A 166 -5.74 -27.38 33.13
N ARG A 167 -5.45 -26.09 32.96
CA ARG A 167 -5.18 -25.17 34.08
C ARG A 167 -6.42 -24.98 34.95
N ALA A 168 -7.59 -24.75 34.33
CA ALA A 168 -8.85 -24.65 35.04
C ALA A 168 -9.15 -25.94 35.82
N TYR A 169 -8.90 -27.10 35.22
CA TYR A 169 -9.07 -28.40 35.89
C TYR A 169 -8.15 -28.58 37.10
N VAL A 170 -6.87 -28.21 36.97
CA VAL A 170 -5.92 -28.26 38.10
C VAL A 170 -6.36 -27.31 39.20
N GLU A 171 -6.68 -26.06 38.87
CA GLU A 171 -7.14 -25.04 39.81
C GLU A 171 -8.40 -25.49 40.58
N GLN A 172 -9.33 -26.17 39.90
CA GLN A 172 -10.53 -26.73 40.52
C GLN A 172 -10.22 -27.83 41.55
N ARG A 173 -9.13 -28.59 41.36
CA ARG A 173 -8.71 -29.67 42.27
C ARG A 173 -7.73 -29.24 43.36
N THR A 174 -7.00 -28.16 43.15
CA THR A 174 -6.06 -27.62 44.13
C THR A 174 -6.66 -26.48 44.95
N ARG A 175 -7.92 -26.11 44.70
CA ARG A 175 -8.62 -25.11 45.51
C ARG A 175 -8.76 -25.67 46.94
N PRO A 176 -8.27 -24.95 47.97
CA PRO A 176 -8.54 -25.33 49.34
C PRO A 176 -10.05 -25.34 49.56
N ASP A 177 -10.55 -26.35 50.26
CA ASP A 177 -11.96 -26.48 50.57
C ASP A 177 -12.41 -25.24 51.35
N PRO A 178 -13.40 -24.45 50.89
CA PRO A 178 -13.86 -23.27 51.61
C PRO A 178 -14.51 -23.59 52.97
N LEU A 179 -14.61 -24.87 53.34
CA LEU A 179 -15.18 -25.37 54.59
C LEU A 179 -14.16 -26.06 55.52
N SER A 180 -12.85 -26.04 55.21
CA SER A 180 -11.78 -26.51 56.11
C SER A 180 -11.17 -25.39 56.95
#